data_AF-K6WD81-F1
#
_entry.id   AF-K6WD81-F1
#
_cell.length_a   1.000
_cell.length_b   1.000
_cell.length_c   1.000
_cell.angle_alpha   90.00
_cell.angle_beta   90.00
_cell.angle_gamma   90.00
#
_symmetry.space_group_name_H-M   'P 1'
#
loop_
_entity.id
_entity.type
_entity.pdbx_description
1 polymer ?
#
loop_
_entity_poly.entity_id
_entity_poly.type
_entity_poly.pdbx_seq_one_letter_code
_entity_poly.pdbx_strand_id
1 'polypeptide(L)'
;MAELIAQRWSLGVLRVTLDESPQEPIVTCEVVVNDGTEHRVSLRLDLQLTSFGFEDHVGRPRSREPQLVVPPELVAQLADWVKGGADNRAVLWIHLVKPYSVLGGVPWEEMQVDIGVPVLRLPDVLPDQRPPRGTIDIAVCAAVVEAKGDLPLLLATRQIVRAADSLGDARVHFFVDEATAAQLADDIKTWPPTSAEPIVHRWEPAADGDAVGSSRSRRRVGVPNRWLAWIQDAAGKQNFDVLHFVCHSFVTGQGDQGVLSLPRSPSEVDFITASHVTPADVLDVARTVGAFAVGFSSLPGNFSPTGMRLMADAVGANRAGPVFMYDYTQPGGDLGDTRELEYAYQLVLGRRPESSLERRLLFYLQPDLVSVDEERAEHTIDYGVALQSVAATDVESKFQSVTPEVSEAELPPWATVMARYVDEKRSDLAALMTQQRAGTLDQEGQAYMEGVEEALKHLDDVLARHTTDRS
;
A
#
# COMPACT_ATOMS: atom_id res chain seq x y z
N MET A 1 -14.66 2.54 7.10
CA MET A 1 -14.96 1.45 6.12
C MET A 1 -14.44 0.11 6.64
N ALA A 2 -13.26 0.08 7.26
CA ALA A 2 -12.67 -1.13 7.81
C ALA A 2 -13.60 -1.94 8.74
N GLU A 3 -14.53 -1.30 9.48
CA GLU A 3 -15.53 -2.00 10.30
C GLU A 3 -16.53 -2.82 9.45
N LEU A 4 -16.96 -2.30 8.30
CA LEU A 4 -17.83 -3.02 7.36
C LEU A 4 -17.10 -4.21 6.75
N ILE A 5 -15.81 -4.04 6.43
CA ILE A 5 -14.93 -5.12 5.98
C ILE A 5 -14.85 -6.17 7.10
N ALA A 6 -14.47 -5.78 8.31
CA ALA A 6 -14.39 -6.67 9.46
C ALA A 6 -15.68 -7.47 9.70
N GLN A 7 -16.84 -6.84 9.54
CA GLN A 7 -18.14 -7.50 9.65
C GLN A 7 -18.39 -8.49 8.53
N ARG A 8 -18.20 -8.07 7.28
CA ARG A 8 -18.43 -8.88 6.08
C ARG A 8 -17.65 -10.20 6.11
N TRP A 9 -16.40 -10.16 6.56
CA TRP A 9 -15.53 -11.34 6.63
C TRP A 9 -15.47 -11.98 8.03
N SER A 10 -16.32 -11.55 8.98
CA SER A 10 -16.35 -12.07 10.36
C SER A 10 -14.98 -12.09 11.04
N LEU A 11 -14.22 -11.01 10.86
CA LEU A 11 -12.81 -10.93 11.25
C LEU A 11 -12.63 -10.76 12.76
N GLY A 12 -11.47 -11.19 13.24
CA GLY A 12 -10.92 -10.75 14.50
C GLY A 12 -10.05 -9.53 14.32
N VAL A 13 -10.49 -8.39 14.87
CA VAL A 13 -9.86 -7.10 14.64
C VAL A 13 -9.37 -6.50 15.95
N LEU A 14 -8.07 -6.23 16.03
CA LEU A 14 -7.48 -5.29 16.98
C LEU A 14 -7.77 -3.87 16.49
N ARG A 15 -8.78 -3.25 17.09
CA ARG A 15 -9.11 -1.84 16.91
C ARG A 15 -8.20 -1.01 17.81
N VAL A 16 -7.46 -0.07 17.23
CA VAL A 16 -6.55 0.82 17.96
C VAL A 16 -7.02 2.25 17.76
N THR A 17 -7.32 2.94 18.85
CA THR A 17 -7.79 4.34 18.85
C THR A 17 -6.84 5.19 19.67
N LEU A 18 -6.52 6.40 19.19
CA LEU A 18 -5.75 7.39 19.94
C LEU A 18 -6.70 8.48 20.44
N ASP A 19 -6.72 8.69 21.75
CA ASP A 19 -7.37 9.84 22.37
C ASP A 19 -6.31 10.88 22.75
N GLU A 20 -6.26 11.98 22.00
CA GLU A 20 -5.36 13.11 22.23
C GLU A 20 -5.96 14.18 23.17
N SER A 21 -7.21 14.01 23.61
CA SER A 21 -7.89 14.95 24.51
C SER A 21 -7.32 15.06 25.95
N PRO A 22 -6.75 14.00 26.56
CA PRO A 22 -6.24 14.09 27.91
C PRO A 22 -4.91 14.84 27.94
N GLN A 23 -4.49 15.25 29.15
CA GLN A 23 -3.14 15.79 29.35
C GLN A 23 -2.04 14.78 28.97
N GLU A 24 -2.37 13.49 29.01
CA GLU A 24 -1.53 12.37 28.59
C GLU A 24 -2.29 11.54 27.54
N PRO A 25 -1.85 11.50 26.27
CA PRO A 25 -2.57 10.77 25.23
C PRO A 25 -2.69 9.27 25.54
N ILE A 26 -3.91 8.73 25.40
CA ILE A 26 -4.22 7.33 25.69
C ILE A 26 -4.47 6.59 24.37
N VAL A 27 -3.86 5.41 24.24
CA VAL A 27 -4.10 4.47 23.16
C VAL A 27 -5.00 3.35 23.69
N THR A 28 -6.23 3.31 23.21
CA THR A 28 -7.18 2.23 23.51
C THR A 28 -7.03 1.13 22.47
N CYS A 29 -6.69 -0.08 22.93
CA CYS A 29 -6.57 -1.29 22.14
C CYS A 29 -7.72 -2.24 22.48
N GLU A 30 -8.60 -2.51 21.51
CA GLU A 30 -9.76 -3.39 21.67
C GLU A 30 -9.71 -4.53 20.67
N VAL A 31 -9.80 -5.78 21.13
CA VAL A 31 -10.05 -6.90 20.23
C VAL A 31 -11.54 -7.08 20.07
N VAL A 32 -12.02 -6.81 18.86
CA VAL A 32 -13.41 -6.99 18.45
C VAL A 32 -13.54 -8.29 17.68
N VAL A 33 -14.49 -9.11 18.11
CA VAL A 33 -14.89 -10.34 17.45
C VAL A 33 -16.22 -10.09 16.76
N ASN A 34 -16.27 -10.32 15.45
CA ASN A 34 -17.53 -10.35 14.73
C ASN A 34 -17.95 -11.80 14.45
N ASP A 35 -19.12 -12.21 14.92
CA ASP A 35 -19.72 -13.53 14.70
C ASP A 35 -20.87 -13.52 13.67
N GLY A 36 -20.96 -12.44 12.88
CA GLY A 36 -21.97 -12.24 11.85
C GLY A 36 -23.20 -11.46 12.34
N THR A 37 -23.48 -11.43 13.65
CA THR A 37 -24.64 -10.70 14.20
C THR A 37 -24.29 -9.77 15.35
N GLU A 38 -23.26 -10.07 16.13
CA GLU A 38 -22.86 -9.25 17.28
C GLU A 38 -21.39 -8.85 17.21
N HIS A 39 -21.14 -7.59 17.60
CA HIS A 39 -19.80 -7.09 17.85
C HIS A 39 -19.50 -7.30 19.34
N ARG A 40 -18.62 -8.25 19.65
CA ARG A 40 -18.19 -8.49 21.04
C ARG A 40 -16.77 -8.01 21.24
N VAL A 41 -16.58 -7.10 22.19
CA VAL A 41 -15.24 -6.73 22.68
C VAL A 41 -14.76 -7.84 23.61
N SER A 42 -13.73 -8.58 23.20
CA SER A 42 -13.17 -9.69 23.97
C SER A 42 -11.96 -9.31 24.82
N LEU A 43 -11.26 -8.24 24.44
CA LEU A 43 -10.12 -7.69 25.16
C LEU A 43 -10.16 -6.18 25.01
N ARG A 44 -9.88 -5.45 26.09
CA ARG A 44 -9.68 -4.00 26.07
C ARG A 44 -8.52 -3.64 26.99
N LEU A 45 -7.61 -2.82 26.49
CA LEU A 45 -6.47 -2.30 27.22
C LEU A 45 -6.27 -0.84 26.86
N ASP A 46 -6.14 0.01 27.87
CA ASP A 46 -5.85 1.44 27.71
C ASP A 46 -4.40 1.67 28.12
N LEU A 47 -3.58 2.14 27.18
CA LEU A 47 -2.14 2.30 27.33
C LEU A 47 -1.73 3.75 27.12
N GLN A 48 -0.71 4.18 27.85
CA GLN A 48 -0.10 5.49 27.61
C GLN A 48 0.60 5.51 26.25
N LEU A 49 0.50 6.60 25.51
CA LEU A 49 1.20 6.73 24.22
C LEU A 49 2.71 6.47 24.38
N THR A 50 3.32 6.88 25.50
CA THR A 50 4.75 6.65 25.76
C THR A 50 5.16 5.19 25.86
N SER A 51 4.22 4.27 26.16
CA SER A 51 4.49 2.83 26.14
C SER A 51 4.84 2.30 24.74
N PHE A 52 4.45 3.01 23.68
CA PHE A 52 4.77 2.70 22.28
C PHE A 52 6.11 3.31 21.82
N GLY A 53 6.90 3.88 22.74
CA GLY A 53 8.18 4.51 22.43
C GLY A 53 8.07 5.97 21.97
N PHE A 54 6.90 6.59 22.14
CA PHE A 54 6.75 8.03 21.93
C PHE A 54 7.25 8.82 23.16
N GLU A 55 7.89 9.96 22.93
CA GLU A 55 8.21 10.91 24.01
C GLU A 55 6.93 11.62 24.49
N ASP A 56 6.91 12.07 25.75
CA ASP A 56 5.75 12.68 26.43
C ASP A 56 5.09 13.87 25.70
N HIS A 57 5.71 14.43 24.66
CA HIS A 57 5.26 15.66 24.01
C HIS A 57 5.09 15.45 22.51
N VAL A 58 3.84 15.27 22.08
CA VAL A 58 3.44 15.26 20.66
C VAL A 58 3.70 16.65 20.06
N GLY A 59 4.32 16.72 18.88
CA GLY A 59 4.47 17.96 18.11
C GLY A 59 5.74 18.79 18.33
N ARG A 60 6.72 18.35 19.13
CA ARG A 60 8.05 18.98 19.14
C ARG A 60 8.94 18.39 18.04
N PRO A 61 9.71 19.21 17.30
CA PRO A 61 10.68 18.71 16.33
C PRO A 61 11.67 17.78 17.04
N ARG A 62 11.69 16.51 16.63
CA ARG A 62 12.57 15.51 17.23
C ARG A 62 13.96 15.61 16.63
N SER A 63 14.97 15.55 17.47
CA SER A 63 16.38 15.46 17.04
C SER A 63 16.80 14.04 16.69
N ARG A 64 16.00 13.04 17.07
CA ARG A 64 16.22 11.62 16.79
C ARG A 64 14.93 10.94 16.35
N GLU A 65 15.07 9.95 15.48
CA GLU A 65 13.95 9.09 15.12
C GLU A 65 13.47 8.32 16.36
N PRO A 66 12.14 8.27 16.61
CA PRO A 66 11.60 7.51 17.73
C PRO A 66 11.84 6.01 17.53
N GLN A 67 12.19 5.31 18.61
CA GLN A 67 12.23 3.84 18.62
C GLN A 67 10.84 3.34 18.96
N LEU A 68 10.00 3.23 17.94
CA LEU A 68 8.62 2.75 18.12
C LEU A 68 8.61 1.26 18.42
N VAL A 69 7.76 0.87 19.36
CA VAL A 69 7.62 -0.51 19.82
C VAL A 69 6.16 -0.85 20.08
N VAL A 70 5.81 -2.13 19.98
CA VAL A 70 4.53 -2.64 20.50
C VAL A 70 4.72 -2.91 22.01
N PRO A 71 3.87 -2.37 22.89
CA PRO A 71 3.99 -2.57 24.33
C PRO A 71 3.95 -4.07 24.70
N PRO A 72 4.91 -4.61 25.47
CA PRO A 72 4.95 -6.02 25.82
C PRO A 72 3.70 -6.51 26.55
N GLU A 73 3.05 -5.63 27.32
CA GLU A 73 1.78 -5.92 27.99
C GLU A 73 0.67 -6.23 26.98
N LEU A 74 0.57 -5.45 25.90
CA LEU A 74 -0.40 -5.70 24.83
C LEU A 74 -0.11 -7.03 24.14
N VAL A 75 1.16 -7.31 23.83
CA VAL A 75 1.58 -8.57 23.19
C VAL A 75 1.21 -9.78 24.06
N ALA A 76 1.45 -9.72 25.37
CA ALA A 76 1.11 -10.79 26.30
C ALA A 76 -0.41 -11.05 26.35
N GLN A 77 -1.22 -9.99 26.45
CA GLN A 77 -2.68 -10.09 26.47
C GLN A 77 -3.24 -10.66 25.15
N LEU A 78 -2.66 -10.24 24.02
CA LEU A 78 -3.03 -10.78 22.70
C LEU A 78 -2.63 -12.25 22.56
N ALA A 79 -1.45 -12.65 23.04
CA ALA A 79 -1.01 -14.05 22.99
C ALA A 79 -1.91 -14.95 23.85
N ASP A 80 -2.31 -14.49 25.04
CA ASP A 80 -3.25 -15.23 25.89
C ASP A 80 -4.65 -15.29 25.27
N TRP A 81 -5.09 -14.19 24.63
CA TRP A 81 -6.34 -14.17 23.89
C TRP A 81 -6.35 -15.14 22.70
N VAL A 82 -5.26 -15.24 21.93
CA VAL A 82 -5.12 -16.21 20.83
C VAL A 82 -5.15 -17.65 21.37
N LYS A 83 -4.42 -17.94 22.47
CA LYS A 83 -4.39 -19.27 23.10
C LYS A 83 -5.72 -19.70 23.73
N GLY A 84 -6.54 -18.74 24.16
CA GLY A 84 -7.79 -18.96 24.89
C GLY A 84 -8.95 -19.56 24.09
N GLY A 85 -8.70 -20.14 22.92
CA GLY A 85 -9.75 -20.73 22.09
C GLY A 85 -10.34 -19.78 21.06
N ALA A 86 -9.53 -18.86 20.52
CA ALA A 86 -9.88 -18.11 19.30
C ALA A 86 -9.83 -19.01 18.04
N ASP A 87 -10.30 -20.26 18.18
CA ASP A 87 -9.93 -21.50 17.48
C ASP A 87 -10.16 -21.53 15.96
N ASN A 88 -10.56 -20.43 15.34
CA ASN A 88 -10.74 -20.31 13.89
C ASN A 88 -10.08 -19.06 13.27
N ARG A 89 -9.19 -18.37 14.01
CA ARG A 89 -8.58 -17.13 13.53
C ARG A 89 -7.14 -17.37 13.08
N ALA A 90 -6.98 -17.58 11.78
CA ALA A 90 -5.68 -17.74 11.15
C ALA A 90 -4.87 -16.43 11.09
N VAL A 91 -5.48 -15.27 11.37
CA VAL A 91 -4.88 -13.94 11.23
C VAL A 91 -5.46 -12.98 12.27
N LEU A 92 -4.61 -12.14 12.88
CA LEU A 92 -5.01 -10.96 13.63
C LEU A 92 -5.01 -9.74 12.71
N TRP A 93 -6.18 -9.14 12.50
CA TRP A 93 -6.33 -7.94 11.70
C TRP A 93 -6.21 -6.69 12.58
N ILE A 94 -5.58 -5.64 12.08
CA ILE A 94 -5.44 -4.36 12.78
C ILE A 94 -6.26 -3.30 12.05
N HIS A 95 -7.10 -2.59 12.79
CA HIS A 95 -7.77 -1.38 12.31
C HIS A 95 -7.29 -0.19 13.16
N LEU A 96 -6.52 0.69 12.53
CA LEU A 96 -6.11 1.96 13.13
C LEU A 96 -7.22 2.99 12.89
N VAL A 97 -7.92 3.38 13.95
CA VAL A 97 -9.10 4.23 13.86
C VAL A 97 -8.68 5.69 13.73
N LYS A 98 -9.07 6.34 12.63
CA LYS A 98 -8.73 7.75 12.39
C LYS A 98 -9.43 8.67 13.43
N PRO A 99 -8.74 9.69 13.97
CA PRO A 99 -7.32 9.97 13.80
C PRO A 99 -6.44 9.06 14.68
N TYR A 100 -5.49 8.34 14.07
CA TYR A 100 -4.50 7.52 14.79
C TYR A 100 -3.08 8.08 14.71
N SER A 101 -2.86 9.12 13.88
CA SER A 101 -1.62 9.89 13.81
C SER A 101 -0.38 8.98 13.69
N VAL A 102 0.58 9.17 14.59
CA VAL A 102 1.86 8.46 14.67
C VAL A 102 1.77 6.94 14.85
N LEU A 103 0.62 6.39 15.25
CA LEU A 103 0.45 4.95 15.49
C LEU A 103 0.60 4.10 14.23
N GLY A 104 0.47 4.70 13.03
CA GLY A 104 0.74 4.02 11.77
C GLY A 104 2.20 3.58 11.62
N GLY A 105 3.12 4.25 12.32
CA GLY A 105 4.55 3.96 12.31
C GLY A 105 4.97 2.81 13.24
N VAL A 106 4.10 2.39 14.18
CA VAL A 106 4.41 1.32 15.13
C VAL A 106 4.60 -0.01 14.37
N PRO A 107 5.65 -0.80 14.67
CA PRO A 107 5.94 -2.05 13.97
C PRO A 107 5.04 -3.19 14.49
N TRP A 108 3.74 -3.06 14.28
CA TRP A 108 2.74 -3.98 14.78
C TRP A 108 3.00 -5.44 14.38
N GLU A 109 3.56 -5.68 13.19
CA GLU A 109 3.86 -7.02 12.69
C GLU A 109 4.92 -7.76 13.52
N GLU A 110 5.75 -7.07 14.31
CA GLU A 110 6.74 -7.71 15.17
C GLU A 110 6.10 -8.64 16.22
N MET A 111 4.86 -8.34 16.65
CA MET A 111 4.17 -9.14 17.67
C MET A 111 3.76 -10.53 17.16
N GLN A 112 3.74 -10.76 15.85
CA GLN A 112 3.34 -12.03 15.22
C GLN A 112 4.06 -13.25 15.81
N VAL A 113 5.34 -13.08 16.15
CA VAL A 113 6.19 -14.12 16.73
C VAL A 113 5.62 -14.62 18.04
N ASP A 114 5.27 -13.67 18.91
CA ASP A 114 4.90 -13.93 20.28
C ASP A 114 3.45 -14.34 20.39
N ILE A 115 2.58 -13.82 19.52
CA ILE A 115 1.17 -14.20 19.47
C ILE A 115 0.93 -15.47 18.64
N GLY A 116 1.85 -15.84 17.75
CA GLY A 116 1.81 -17.08 16.97
C GLY A 116 0.87 -17.08 15.76
N VAL A 117 0.33 -15.93 15.36
CA VAL A 117 -0.55 -15.76 14.19
C VAL A 117 -0.11 -14.56 13.35
N PRO A 118 -0.26 -14.60 12.02
CA PRO A 118 -0.07 -13.45 11.14
C PRO A 118 -0.76 -12.17 11.61
N VAL A 119 -0.07 -11.04 11.44
CA VAL A 119 -0.60 -9.72 11.78
C VAL A 119 -0.72 -8.89 10.51
N LEU A 120 -1.93 -8.54 10.11
CA LEU A 120 -2.22 -7.78 8.89
C LEU A 120 -3.01 -6.52 9.22
N ARG A 121 -2.84 -5.44 8.45
CA ARG A 121 -3.64 -4.22 8.59
C ARG A 121 -4.82 -4.23 7.62
N LEU A 122 -5.97 -3.78 8.11
CA LEU A 122 -7.16 -3.61 7.29
C LEU A 122 -7.11 -2.26 6.56
N PRO A 123 -7.33 -2.25 5.24
CA PRO A 123 -7.53 -1.01 4.51
C PRO A 123 -8.86 -0.36 4.89
N ASP A 124 -8.92 0.94 4.69
CA ASP A 124 -10.12 1.76 4.91
C ASP A 124 -10.92 1.96 3.61
N VAL A 125 -10.67 1.11 2.62
CA VAL A 125 -11.24 1.14 1.27
C VAL A 125 -11.70 -0.27 0.95
N LEU A 126 -12.88 -0.42 0.33
CA LEU A 126 -13.40 -1.73 -0.05
C LEU A 126 -12.49 -2.40 -1.08
N PRO A 127 -12.41 -3.74 -1.08
CA PRO A 127 -11.74 -4.45 -2.17
C PRO A 127 -12.48 -4.15 -3.46
N ASP A 128 -11.76 -3.87 -4.53
CA ASP A 128 -12.36 -3.71 -5.86
C ASP A 128 -11.46 -4.12 -7.02
N GLN A 129 -10.37 -4.84 -6.74
CA GLN A 129 -9.43 -5.24 -7.77
C GLN A 129 -9.10 -6.72 -7.65
N ARG A 130 -9.18 -7.43 -8.77
CA ARG A 130 -8.68 -8.78 -8.90
C ARG A 130 -7.17 -8.73 -9.11
N PRO A 131 -6.41 -9.72 -8.60
CA PRO A 131 -5.01 -9.85 -8.94
C PRO A 131 -4.81 -9.98 -10.45
N PRO A 132 -3.77 -9.34 -11.00
CA PRO A 132 -3.48 -9.42 -12.42
C PRO A 132 -3.16 -10.86 -12.84
N ARG A 133 -3.54 -11.21 -14.06
CA ARG A 133 -3.28 -12.51 -14.68
C ARG A 133 -2.26 -12.37 -15.82
N GLY A 134 -1.44 -13.39 -16.02
CA GLY A 134 -0.42 -13.42 -17.07
C GLY A 134 0.95 -12.94 -16.58
N THR A 135 1.71 -12.31 -17.47
CA THR A 135 3.03 -11.75 -17.17
C THR A 135 2.88 -10.60 -16.19
N ILE A 136 3.64 -10.66 -15.09
CA ILE A 136 3.62 -9.65 -14.03
C ILE A 136 4.69 -8.58 -14.31
N ASP A 137 4.31 -7.32 -14.40
CA ASP A 137 5.23 -6.21 -14.59
C ASP A 137 5.49 -5.46 -13.27
N ILE A 138 6.73 -5.47 -12.79
CA ILE A 138 7.13 -4.84 -11.52
C ILE A 138 8.00 -3.61 -11.82
N ALA A 139 7.49 -2.40 -11.59
CA ALA A 139 8.27 -1.18 -11.63
C ALA A 139 8.97 -0.95 -10.29
N VAL A 140 10.30 -0.85 -10.30
CA VAL A 140 11.12 -0.57 -9.12
C VAL A 140 11.74 0.81 -9.24
N CYS A 141 11.29 1.74 -8.41
CA CYS A 141 11.92 3.04 -8.23
C CYS A 141 12.98 2.95 -7.13
N ALA A 142 14.25 2.82 -7.51
CA ALA A 142 15.36 2.70 -6.57
C ALA A 142 16.28 3.92 -6.69
N ALA A 143 16.38 4.71 -5.62
CA ALA A 143 17.17 5.93 -5.62
C ALA A 143 17.82 6.19 -4.25
N VAL A 144 19.05 6.66 -4.28
CA VAL A 144 19.80 7.10 -3.11
C VAL A 144 20.01 8.61 -3.19
N VAL A 145 19.90 9.26 -2.04
CA VAL A 145 20.37 10.64 -1.87
C VAL A 145 21.66 10.51 -1.08
N GLU A 146 22.83 10.54 -1.74
CA GLU A 146 24.13 10.20 -1.13
C GLU A 146 24.39 10.91 0.21
N ALA A 147 23.92 12.16 0.33
CA ALA A 147 24.01 12.95 1.56
C ALA A 147 23.28 12.35 2.79
N LYS A 148 22.45 11.34 2.58
CA LYS A 148 21.66 10.64 3.60
C LYS A 148 22.24 9.27 3.96
N GLY A 149 23.40 8.93 3.40
CA GLY A 149 24.10 7.66 3.61
C GLY A 149 23.99 6.74 2.40
N ASP A 150 24.82 5.72 2.40
CA ASP A 150 24.79 4.70 1.36
C ASP A 150 23.65 3.71 1.66
N LEU A 151 22.88 3.35 0.63
CA LEU A 151 22.00 2.19 0.66
C LEU A 151 22.60 1.09 -0.23
N PRO A 152 22.52 -0.19 0.17
CA PRO A 152 23.01 -1.31 -0.64
C PRO A 152 22.05 -1.62 -1.82
N LEU A 153 21.82 -0.65 -2.70
CA LEU A 153 20.82 -0.73 -3.79
C LEU A 153 21.07 -1.91 -4.73
N LEU A 154 22.32 -2.20 -5.11
CA LEU A 154 22.63 -3.30 -6.03
C LEU A 154 22.27 -4.66 -5.43
N LEU A 155 22.45 -4.80 -4.12
CA LEU A 155 22.07 -6.02 -3.41
C LEU A 155 20.54 -6.15 -3.33
N ALA A 156 19.86 -5.06 -3.00
CA ALA A 156 18.40 -5.01 -2.95
C ALA A 156 17.75 -5.28 -4.32
N THR A 157 18.27 -4.68 -5.40
CA THR A 157 17.78 -4.92 -6.76
C THR A 157 17.97 -6.38 -7.18
N ARG A 158 19.11 -6.99 -6.87
CA ARG A 158 19.33 -8.43 -7.08
C ARG A 158 18.33 -9.30 -6.32
N GLN A 159 18.02 -8.95 -5.07
CA GLN A 159 17.02 -9.67 -4.28
C GLN A 159 15.62 -9.51 -4.85
N ILE A 160 15.25 -8.30 -5.31
CA ILE A 160 13.97 -8.05 -5.97
C ILE A 160 13.84 -8.91 -7.24
N VAL A 161 14.88 -9.00 -8.05
CA VAL A 161 14.87 -9.85 -9.26
C VAL A 161 14.67 -11.33 -8.91
N ARG A 162 15.40 -11.84 -7.91
CA ARG A 162 15.22 -13.23 -7.44
C ARG A 162 13.83 -13.47 -6.88
N ALA A 163 13.31 -12.51 -6.11
CA ALA A 163 11.98 -12.63 -5.54
C ALA A 163 10.89 -12.61 -6.61
N ALA A 164 11.02 -11.75 -7.61
CA ALA A 164 10.15 -11.70 -8.77
C ALA A 164 10.23 -12.98 -9.61
N ASP A 165 11.42 -13.57 -9.76
CA ASP A 165 11.61 -14.82 -10.51
C ASP A 165 10.84 -16.00 -9.91
N SER A 166 10.58 -16.00 -8.59
CA SER A 166 9.71 -16.98 -7.94
C SER A 166 8.25 -16.95 -8.44
N LEU A 167 7.85 -15.87 -9.12
CA LEU A 167 6.55 -15.75 -9.78
C LEU A 167 6.54 -16.42 -11.17
N GLY A 168 7.67 -16.87 -11.69
CA GLY A 168 7.79 -17.62 -12.94
C GLY A 168 7.65 -16.82 -14.23
N ASP A 169 6.72 -15.86 -14.33
CA ASP A 169 6.56 -14.97 -15.49
C ASP A 169 6.43 -13.52 -15.01
N ALA A 170 7.53 -12.98 -14.49
CA ALA A 170 7.60 -11.62 -13.99
C ALA A 170 8.75 -10.84 -14.63
N ARG A 171 8.45 -9.62 -15.09
CA ARG A 171 9.41 -8.68 -15.65
C ARG A 171 9.65 -7.56 -14.65
N VAL A 172 10.92 -7.32 -14.33
CA VAL A 172 11.31 -6.24 -13.42
C VAL A 172 11.85 -5.07 -14.22
N HIS A 173 11.25 -3.89 -14.02
CA HIS A 173 11.62 -2.63 -14.63
C HIS A 173 12.29 -1.72 -13.61
N PHE A 174 13.59 -1.47 -13.75
CA PHE A 174 14.34 -0.62 -12.85
C PHE A 174 14.36 0.84 -13.34
N PHE A 175 13.93 1.73 -12.47
CA PHE A 175 14.09 3.18 -12.58
C PHE A 175 15.10 3.60 -11.53
N VAL A 176 16.33 3.84 -11.97
CA VAL A 176 17.49 4.19 -11.14
C VAL A 176 18.26 5.36 -11.75
N ASP A 177 19.18 5.96 -11.00
CA ASP A 177 20.01 7.05 -11.50
C ASP A 177 21.01 6.54 -12.55
N GLU A 178 21.63 7.44 -13.31
CA GLU A 178 22.49 7.07 -14.43
C GLU A 178 23.70 6.20 -14.02
N ALA A 179 24.30 6.48 -12.86
CA ALA A 179 25.46 5.73 -12.39
C ALA A 179 25.04 4.32 -11.94
N THR A 180 23.96 4.22 -11.17
CA THR A 180 23.37 2.94 -10.77
C THR A 180 22.90 2.13 -11.98
N ALA A 181 22.34 2.77 -13.00
CA ALA A 181 21.89 2.10 -14.23
C ALA A 181 23.06 1.44 -14.99
N ALA A 182 24.18 2.14 -15.11
CA ALA A 182 25.38 1.62 -15.76
C ALA A 182 25.94 0.40 -15.02
N GLN A 183 26.03 0.50 -13.69
CA GLN A 183 26.52 -0.60 -12.85
C GLN A 183 25.57 -1.80 -12.88
N LEU A 184 24.27 -1.57 -12.75
CA LEU A 184 23.25 -2.61 -12.80
C LEU A 184 23.25 -3.36 -14.13
N ALA A 185 23.42 -2.64 -15.25
CA ALA A 185 23.49 -3.24 -16.58
C ALA A 185 24.72 -4.16 -16.77
N ASP A 186 25.82 -3.89 -16.07
CA ASP A 186 26.99 -4.78 -16.07
C ASP A 186 26.81 -5.96 -15.10
N ASP A 187 26.24 -5.71 -13.92
CA ASP A 187 26.00 -6.73 -12.91
C ASP A 187 24.99 -7.79 -13.38
N ILE A 188 23.91 -7.39 -14.06
CA ILE A 188 22.87 -8.30 -14.60
C ILE A 188 23.48 -9.39 -15.48
N LYS A 189 24.52 -9.08 -16.27
CA LYS A 189 25.21 -10.05 -17.15
C LYS A 189 25.88 -11.19 -16.37
N THR A 190 26.15 -10.98 -15.09
CA THR A 190 26.79 -11.96 -14.20
C THR A 190 25.79 -12.71 -13.32
N TRP A 191 24.52 -12.30 -13.32
CA TRP A 191 23.50 -12.92 -12.51
C TRP A 191 23.11 -14.30 -13.09
N PRO A 192 22.63 -15.23 -12.24
CA PRO A 192 21.99 -16.44 -12.73
C PRO A 192 20.85 -16.09 -13.70
N PRO A 193 20.63 -16.90 -14.75
CA PRO A 193 19.52 -16.67 -15.66
C PRO A 193 18.18 -16.73 -14.90
N THR A 194 17.31 -15.78 -15.20
CA THR A 194 15.93 -15.67 -14.71
C THR A 194 14.95 -16.00 -15.83
N SER A 195 13.68 -16.18 -15.46
CA SER A 195 12.55 -16.35 -16.38
C SER A 195 12.42 -15.22 -17.40
N ALA A 196 12.64 -13.97 -16.96
CA ALA A 196 12.73 -12.80 -17.83
C ALA A 196 13.94 -11.92 -17.47
N GLU A 197 14.59 -11.34 -18.48
CA GLU A 197 15.70 -10.42 -18.28
C GLU A 197 15.20 -9.10 -17.65
N PRO A 198 15.82 -8.61 -16.56
CA PRO A 198 15.45 -7.33 -15.97
C PRO A 198 15.70 -6.17 -16.94
N ILE A 199 14.77 -5.23 -16.99
CA ILE A 199 14.82 -4.07 -17.88
C ILE A 199 15.29 -2.86 -17.08
N VAL A 200 16.46 -2.32 -17.41
CA VAL A 200 16.97 -1.08 -16.81
C VAL A 200 16.61 0.10 -17.69
N HIS A 201 15.70 0.95 -17.22
CA HIS A 201 15.35 2.18 -17.93
C HIS A 201 16.46 3.21 -17.73
N ARG A 202 16.85 3.89 -18.81
CA ARG A 202 17.78 5.02 -18.76
C ARG A 202 17.01 6.32 -18.83
N TRP A 203 17.38 7.26 -17.97
CA TRP A 203 16.80 8.59 -18.01
C TRP A 203 17.29 9.33 -19.25
N GLU A 204 16.35 9.67 -20.13
CA GLU A 204 16.59 10.51 -21.29
C GLU A 204 15.84 11.82 -21.08
N PRO A 205 16.50 12.91 -20.70
CA PRO A 205 15.82 14.18 -20.51
C PRO A 205 15.18 14.62 -21.83
N ALA A 206 13.89 14.93 -21.79
CA ALA A 206 13.21 15.47 -22.96
C ALA A 206 13.94 16.74 -23.44
N ALA A 207 14.22 16.80 -24.75
CA ALA A 207 15.04 17.86 -25.37
C ALA A 207 14.55 19.30 -25.07
N ASP A 208 13.28 19.46 -24.70
CA ASP A 208 12.63 20.76 -24.46
C ASP A 208 12.62 21.21 -22.98
N GLY A 209 13.12 20.40 -22.03
CA GLY A 209 12.80 20.57 -20.60
C GLY A 209 13.89 21.11 -19.66
N ASP A 210 15.19 20.95 -19.98
CA ASP A 210 16.27 21.17 -19.01
C ASP A 210 16.95 22.55 -19.09
N ALA A 211 16.51 23.40 -20.01
CA ALA A 211 17.04 24.77 -20.15
C ALA A 211 16.45 25.78 -19.12
N VAL A 212 15.73 25.34 -18.10
CA VAL A 212 15.27 26.23 -17.02
C VAL A 212 16.42 26.40 -16.02
N GLY A 213 17.25 27.39 -16.35
CA GLY A 213 18.45 27.74 -15.60
C GLY A 213 18.24 27.92 -14.10
N SER A 214 19.36 27.77 -13.40
CA SER A 214 19.71 27.87 -11.97
C SER A 214 19.17 29.05 -11.15
N SER A 215 18.12 29.73 -11.60
CA SER A 215 17.38 30.65 -10.74
C SER A 215 16.74 29.81 -9.63
N ARG A 216 17.03 30.19 -8.37
CA ARG A 216 16.50 29.62 -7.11
C ARG A 216 14.97 29.74 -7.03
N SER A 217 14.28 29.11 -7.96
CA SER A 217 12.84 29.07 -8.08
C SER A 217 12.30 28.47 -6.80
N ARG A 218 11.60 29.30 -6.02
CA ARG A 218 10.70 28.87 -4.95
C ARG A 218 9.93 27.66 -5.46
N ARG A 219 9.80 26.60 -4.64
CA ARG A 219 8.98 25.41 -4.91
C ARG A 219 7.68 25.89 -5.57
N ARG A 220 7.52 25.67 -6.88
CA ARG A 220 6.20 25.78 -7.50
C ARG A 220 5.45 24.56 -6.98
N VAL A 221 4.51 24.81 -6.08
CA VAL A 221 3.54 23.81 -5.64
C VAL A 221 2.90 23.26 -6.91
N GLY A 222 2.98 21.95 -7.12
CA GLY A 222 2.38 21.26 -8.26
C GLY A 222 3.28 20.93 -9.44
N VAL A 223 4.62 21.06 -9.36
CA VAL A 223 5.50 20.39 -10.35
C VAL A 223 5.67 18.93 -9.93
N PRO A 224 5.26 17.96 -10.77
CA PRO A 224 5.42 16.54 -10.46
C PRO A 224 6.89 16.20 -10.21
N ASN A 225 7.15 15.29 -9.27
CA ASN A 225 8.50 14.76 -9.09
C ASN A 225 8.94 14.07 -10.41
N ARG A 226 10.13 14.44 -10.91
CA ARG A 226 10.63 13.96 -12.21
C ARG A 226 10.80 12.43 -12.28
N TRP A 227 11.09 11.78 -11.16
CA TRP A 227 11.11 10.31 -11.08
C TRP A 227 9.74 9.71 -11.32
N LEU A 228 8.70 10.27 -10.70
CA LEU A 228 7.34 9.77 -10.87
C LEU A 228 6.83 10.03 -12.29
N ALA A 229 7.10 11.21 -12.83
CA ALA A 229 6.79 11.53 -14.23
C ALA A 229 7.47 10.56 -15.21
N TRP A 230 8.75 10.23 -14.96
CA TRP A 230 9.49 9.26 -15.78
C TRP A 230 8.84 7.87 -15.78
N ILE A 231 8.42 7.40 -14.60
CA ILE A 231 7.74 6.11 -14.45
C ILE A 231 6.39 6.14 -15.19
N GLN A 232 5.65 7.25 -15.12
CA GLN A 232 4.39 7.44 -15.85
C GLN A 232 4.60 7.43 -17.37
N ASP A 233 5.63 8.12 -17.87
CA ASP A 233 5.97 8.16 -19.29
C ASP A 233 6.35 6.77 -19.81
N ALA A 234 7.12 6.01 -19.03
CA ALA A 234 7.47 4.63 -19.36
C ALA A 234 6.25 3.69 -19.35
N ALA A 235 5.28 3.93 -18.46
CA ALA A 235 4.01 3.22 -18.44
C ALA A 235 3.10 3.56 -19.63
N GLY A 236 3.35 4.63 -20.40
CA GLY A 236 2.49 5.02 -21.53
C GLY A 236 2.20 3.92 -22.56
N LYS A 237 3.03 2.86 -22.62
CA LYS A 237 2.81 1.68 -23.47
C LYS A 237 2.43 0.40 -22.71
N GLN A 238 2.51 0.39 -21.38
CA GLN A 238 2.36 -0.81 -20.55
C GLN A 238 1.92 -0.45 -19.13
N ASN A 239 1.07 -1.27 -18.52
CA ASN A 239 0.76 -1.10 -17.11
C ASN A 239 1.84 -1.78 -16.26
N PHE A 240 2.03 -1.30 -15.04
CA PHE A 240 2.78 -2.03 -14.03
C PHE A 240 1.80 -2.69 -13.09
N ASP A 241 2.02 -3.94 -12.71
CA ASP A 241 1.23 -4.66 -11.70
C ASP A 241 1.68 -4.30 -10.29
N VAL A 242 2.98 -4.09 -10.10
CA VAL A 242 3.54 -3.68 -8.81
C VAL A 242 4.41 -2.45 -8.98
N LEU A 243 4.18 -1.43 -8.16
CA LEU A 243 5.07 -0.28 -8.02
C LEU A 243 5.83 -0.37 -6.70
N HIS A 244 7.15 -0.59 -6.75
CA HIS A 244 7.98 -0.81 -5.58
C HIS A 244 9.02 0.30 -5.40
N PHE A 245 9.02 0.96 -4.26
CA PHE A 245 10.00 2.00 -3.90
C PHE A 245 11.12 1.46 -3.00
N VAL A 246 12.36 1.79 -3.35
CA VAL A 246 13.59 1.47 -2.59
C VAL A 246 14.41 2.75 -2.44
N CYS A 247 14.18 3.49 -1.36
CA CYS A 247 14.85 4.78 -1.14
C CYS A 247 14.87 5.14 0.34
N HIS A 248 15.49 6.28 0.67
CA HIS A 248 15.34 6.83 2.01
C HIS A 248 13.92 7.34 2.24
N SER A 249 13.50 7.32 3.50
CA SER A 249 12.27 7.94 3.98
C SER A 249 12.55 8.87 5.15
N PHE A 250 11.60 9.77 5.40
CA PHE A 250 11.65 10.74 6.49
C PHE A 250 10.29 10.84 7.15
N VAL A 251 10.30 11.30 8.40
CA VAL A 251 9.10 11.78 9.08
C VAL A 251 9.07 13.30 8.99
N THR A 252 7.94 13.85 8.54
CA THR A 252 7.68 15.29 8.46
C THR A 252 6.47 15.69 9.31
N GLY A 253 6.11 16.98 9.30
CA GLY A 253 4.99 17.49 10.06
C GLY A 253 5.28 17.46 11.57
N GLN A 254 4.35 16.91 12.34
CA GLN A 254 4.48 16.78 13.79
C GLN A 254 5.04 15.41 14.23
N GLY A 255 5.63 14.66 13.29
CA GLY A 255 6.10 13.31 13.54
C GLY A 255 5.15 12.23 13.01
N ASP A 256 4.13 12.62 12.26
CA ASP A 256 2.95 11.82 11.87
C ASP A 256 2.85 11.57 10.37
N GLN A 257 3.74 12.16 9.57
CA GLN A 257 3.71 12.05 8.11
C GLN A 257 4.98 11.40 7.58
N GLY A 258 4.84 10.25 6.92
CA GLY A 258 5.91 9.60 6.17
C GLY A 258 6.06 10.20 4.78
N VAL A 259 7.29 10.51 4.36
CA VAL A 259 7.62 10.93 3.00
C VAL A 259 8.80 10.14 2.47
N LEU A 260 8.82 9.87 1.17
CA LEU A 260 9.98 9.31 0.49
C LEU A 260 10.92 10.45 0.09
N SER A 261 12.23 10.20 0.12
CA SER A 261 13.25 11.14 -0.30
C SER A 261 13.92 10.64 -1.56
N LEU A 262 13.65 11.32 -2.66
CA LEU A 262 14.28 11.08 -3.96
C LEU A 262 15.14 12.28 -4.34
N PRO A 263 16.20 12.09 -5.14
CA PRO A 263 16.83 13.20 -5.85
C PRO A 263 15.80 13.97 -6.68
N ARG A 264 16.06 15.25 -6.97
CA ARG A 264 15.13 16.09 -7.75
C ARG A 264 14.90 15.58 -9.18
N SER A 265 15.92 14.95 -9.75
CA SER A 265 15.89 14.30 -11.05
C SER A 265 16.81 13.09 -11.06
N PRO A 266 16.61 12.10 -11.95
CA PRO A 266 17.51 10.94 -12.06
C PRO A 266 18.95 11.29 -12.48
N SER A 267 19.15 12.47 -13.07
CA SER A 267 20.47 13.01 -13.44
C SER A 267 21.14 13.83 -12.33
N GLU A 268 20.41 14.19 -11.27
CA GLU A 268 20.95 14.93 -10.13
C GLU A 268 21.41 13.97 -9.04
N VAL A 269 22.69 14.03 -8.69
CA VAL A 269 23.28 13.30 -7.56
C VAL A 269 23.41 14.20 -6.31
N ASP A 270 23.21 15.52 -6.47
CA ASP A 270 23.72 16.51 -5.51
C ASP A 270 22.88 16.71 -4.22
N PHE A 271 23.59 16.98 -3.13
CA PHE A 271 23.18 16.84 -1.71
C PHE A 271 22.08 17.77 -1.17
N ILE A 272 21.86 18.95 -1.78
CA ILE A 272 20.97 19.99 -1.19
C ILE A 272 19.50 19.75 -1.54
N THR A 273 19.24 19.01 -2.62
CA THR A 273 18.02 19.16 -3.39
C THR A 273 17.11 17.93 -3.38
N ALA A 274 17.10 17.15 -2.29
CA ALA A 274 16.11 16.09 -2.15
C ALA A 274 14.67 16.62 -2.33
N SER A 275 13.93 15.94 -3.19
CA SER A 275 12.49 16.10 -3.35
C SER A 275 11.79 15.13 -2.41
N HIS A 276 10.79 15.62 -1.70
CA HIS A 276 9.96 14.77 -0.85
C HIS A 276 8.76 14.34 -1.67
N VAL A 277 8.54 13.03 -1.75
CA VAL A 277 7.38 12.41 -2.37
C VAL A 277 6.42 12.02 -1.24
N THR A 278 5.21 12.55 -1.32
CA THR A 278 4.15 12.35 -0.32
C THR A 278 3.33 11.09 -0.64
N PRO A 279 2.50 10.61 0.31
CA PRO A 279 1.60 9.50 0.02
C PRO A 279 0.64 9.79 -1.13
N ALA A 280 0.19 11.05 -1.28
CA ALA A 280 -0.68 11.46 -2.39
C ALA A 280 0.03 11.32 -3.74
N ASP A 281 1.30 11.73 -3.83
CA ASP A 281 2.11 11.57 -5.04
C ASP A 281 2.25 10.08 -5.42
N VAL A 282 2.46 9.20 -4.43
CA VAL A 282 2.55 7.75 -4.62
C VAL A 282 1.22 7.15 -5.10
N LEU A 283 0.10 7.57 -4.51
CA LEU A 283 -1.23 7.13 -4.94
C LEU A 283 -1.53 7.56 -6.38
N ASP A 284 -1.19 8.81 -6.73
CA ASP A 284 -1.42 9.35 -8.06
C ASP A 284 -0.60 8.63 -9.14
N VAL A 285 0.70 8.39 -8.90
CA VAL A 285 1.53 7.62 -9.85
C VAL A 285 1.02 6.18 -9.95
N ALA A 286 0.71 5.54 -8.82
CA ALA A 286 0.27 4.16 -8.80
C ALA A 286 -1.09 3.97 -9.52
N ARG A 287 -1.98 4.96 -9.44
CA ARG A 287 -3.21 5.00 -10.25
C ARG A 287 -2.90 5.18 -11.73
N THR A 288 -2.02 6.13 -12.07
CA THR A 288 -1.68 6.49 -13.45
C THR A 288 -1.06 5.31 -14.20
N VAL A 289 -0.17 4.57 -13.56
CA VAL A 289 0.52 3.41 -14.17
C VAL A 289 -0.28 2.11 -14.07
N GLY A 290 -1.49 2.18 -13.49
CA GLY A 290 -2.33 1.01 -13.26
C GLY A 290 -1.70 -0.02 -12.33
N ALA A 291 -0.93 0.40 -11.32
CA ALA A 291 -0.43 -0.53 -10.29
C ALA A 291 -1.60 -1.31 -9.66
N PHE A 292 -1.43 -2.60 -9.42
CA PHE A 292 -2.31 -3.36 -8.54
C PHE A 292 -1.84 -3.18 -7.09
N ALA A 293 -0.57 -3.52 -6.84
CA ALA A 293 0.07 -3.43 -5.53
C ALA A 293 1.12 -2.33 -5.46
N VAL A 294 1.38 -1.82 -4.26
CA VAL A 294 2.50 -0.91 -3.96
C VAL A 294 3.42 -1.54 -2.91
N GLY A 295 4.71 -1.57 -3.20
CA GLY A 295 5.74 -2.10 -2.31
C GLY A 295 6.68 -1.01 -1.81
N PHE A 296 7.21 -1.20 -0.60
CA PHE A 296 8.27 -0.36 -0.05
C PHE A 296 9.37 -1.24 0.55
N SER A 297 10.64 -0.91 0.34
CA SER A 297 11.76 -1.57 1.00
C SER A 297 12.58 -0.57 1.80
N SER A 298 12.68 -0.79 3.12
CA SER A 298 13.57 -0.05 4.01
C SER A 298 14.87 -0.82 4.15
N LEU A 299 15.94 -0.37 3.49
CA LEU A 299 17.26 -1.00 3.52
C LEU A 299 18.07 -0.62 4.77
N PRO A 300 19.11 -1.40 5.15
CA PRO A 300 20.07 -0.96 6.15
C PRO A 300 20.73 0.35 5.71
N GLY A 301 20.74 1.34 6.60
CA GLY A 301 21.15 2.71 6.27
C GLY A 301 20.00 3.64 5.85
N ASN A 302 18.76 3.14 5.76
CA ASN A 302 17.60 4.02 5.59
C ASN A 302 17.58 5.08 6.71
N PHE A 303 17.27 6.32 6.32
CA PHE A 303 17.34 7.45 7.25
C PHE A 303 16.24 7.38 8.31
N SER A 304 15.05 6.90 7.92
CA SER A 304 13.95 6.71 8.85
C SER A 304 13.04 5.55 8.46
N PRO A 305 13.28 4.33 8.95
CA PRO A 305 12.34 3.21 8.81
C PRO A 305 10.92 3.56 9.27
N THR A 306 10.78 4.38 10.32
CA THR A 306 9.48 4.89 10.78
C THR A 306 8.78 5.71 9.71
N GLY A 307 9.51 6.58 9.00
CA GLY A 307 8.99 7.34 7.87
C GLY A 307 8.51 6.44 6.73
N MET A 308 9.19 5.31 6.48
CA MET A 308 8.75 4.33 5.47
C MET A 308 7.44 3.65 5.92
N ARG A 309 7.34 3.30 7.20
CA ARG A 309 6.13 2.70 7.78
C ARG A 309 4.94 3.64 7.71
N LEU A 310 5.12 4.91 8.06
CA LEU A 310 4.10 5.95 7.93
C LEU A 310 3.70 6.19 6.47
N MET A 311 4.64 6.09 5.52
CA MET A 311 4.34 6.15 4.09
C MET A 311 3.48 4.95 3.66
N ALA A 312 3.91 3.72 3.99
CA ALA A 312 3.18 2.50 3.67
C ALA A 312 1.79 2.48 4.31
N ASP A 313 1.68 2.94 5.55
CA ASP A 313 0.42 3.14 6.27
C ASP A 313 -0.52 4.11 5.55
N ALA A 314 -0.03 5.31 5.23
CA ALA A 314 -0.83 6.31 4.56
C ALA A 314 -1.28 5.87 3.15
N VAL A 315 -0.44 5.15 2.40
CA VAL A 315 -0.82 4.60 1.09
C VAL A 315 -1.82 3.45 1.27
N GLY A 316 -1.57 2.52 2.19
CA GLY A 316 -2.43 1.35 2.42
C GLY A 316 -3.80 1.68 3.00
N ALA A 317 -3.89 2.71 3.86
CA ALA A 317 -5.16 3.17 4.42
C ALA A 317 -6.04 3.92 3.41
N ASN A 318 -5.50 4.36 2.27
CA ASN A 318 -6.21 5.20 1.29
C ASN A 318 -6.25 4.58 -0.12
N ARG A 319 -5.95 3.28 -0.25
CA ARG A 319 -5.97 2.54 -1.52
C ARG A 319 -6.76 1.24 -1.38
N ALA A 320 -7.49 0.84 -2.42
CA ALA A 320 -8.17 -0.46 -2.46
C ALA A 320 -7.20 -1.65 -2.65
N GLY A 321 -6.16 -1.46 -3.47
CA GLY A 321 -5.18 -2.49 -3.80
C GLY A 321 -4.13 -2.74 -2.70
N PRO A 322 -3.42 -3.88 -2.75
CA PRO A 322 -2.45 -4.28 -1.73
C PRO A 322 -1.32 -3.29 -1.52
N VAL A 323 -0.89 -3.14 -0.26
CA VAL A 323 0.35 -2.45 0.08
C VAL A 323 1.19 -3.34 0.96
N PHE A 324 2.49 -3.44 0.66
CA PHE A 324 3.43 -4.11 1.53
C PHE A 324 4.65 -3.25 1.80
N MET A 325 5.27 -3.44 2.95
CA MET A 325 6.58 -2.91 3.26
C MET A 325 7.47 -4.02 3.79
N TYR A 326 8.69 -4.08 3.27
CA TYR A 326 9.74 -4.97 3.72
C TYR A 326 10.83 -4.20 4.45
N ASP A 327 11.09 -4.56 5.71
CA ASP A 327 12.07 -3.89 6.56
C ASP A 327 13.33 -4.74 6.78
N TYR A 328 14.36 -4.48 5.98
CA TYR A 328 15.66 -5.17 6.10
C TYR A 328 16.43 -4.83 7.37
N THR A 329 16.02 -3.77 8.09
CA THR A 329 16.74 -3.32 9.30
C THR A 329 16.44 -4.19 10.51
N GLN A 330 15.36 -4.98 10.46
CA GLN A 330 14.98 -5.82 11.59
C GLN A 330 15.95 -6.98 11.84
N PRO A 331 16.18 -7.36 13.10
CA PRO A 331 17.11 -8.44 13.46
C PRO A 331 16.90 -9.74 12.68
N GLY A 332 18.02 -10.33 12.25
CA GLY A 332 18.07 -11.55 11.44
C GLY A 332 17.93 -11.32 9.92
N GLY A 333 17.85 -10.06 9.46
CA GLY A 333 17.81 -9.70 8.05
C GLY A 333 19.14 -10.02 7.40
N ASP A 334 19.26 -11.21 6.81
CA ASP A 334 20.35 -11.47 5.88
C ASP A 334 19.94 -10.85 4.53
N LEU A 335 20.69 -9.86 4.06
CA LEU A 335 20.54 -9.31 2.70
C LEU A 335 20.80 -10.36 1.60
N GLY A 336 21.14 -11.60 1.96
CA GLY A 336 21.13 -12.77 1.08
C GLY A 336 19.81 -13.53 0.99
N ASP A 337 18.91 -13.40 1.97
CA ASP A 337 17.63 -14.12 2.01
C ASP A 337 16.55 -13.34 1.26
N THR A 338 15.86 -14.01 0.34
CA THR A 338 14.81 -13.43 -0.51
C THR A 338 13.41 -13.94 -0.15
N ARG A 339 13.29 -14.91 0.76
CA ARG A 339 12.03 -15.62 1.05
C ARG A 339 10.91 -14.70 1.51
N GLU A 340 11.22 -13.68 2.30
CA GLU A 340 10.22 -12.73 2.78
C GLU A 340 9.70 -11.83 1.64
N LEU A 341 10.58 -11.44 0.73
CA LEU A 341 10.18 -10.63 -0.42
C LEU A 341 9.44 -11.47 -1.48
N GLU A 342 9.85 -12.73 -1.66
CA GLU A 342 9.12 -13.74 -2.46
C GLU A 342 7.71 -13.93 -1.90
N TYR A 343 7.60 -14.15 -0.59
CA TYR A 343 6.34 -14.26 0.14
C TYR A 343 5.47 -13.02 -0.09
N ALA A 344 6.04 -11.83 0.02
CA ALA A 344 5.32 -10.58 -0.18
C ALA A 344 4.76 -10.46 -1.60
N TYR A 345 5.58 -10.70 -2.63
CA TYR A 345 5.10 -10.65 -4.01
C TYR A 345 4.03 -11.70 -4.30
N GLN A 346 4.22 -12.93 -3.84
CA GLN A 346 3.23 -13.99 -4.01
C GLN A 346 1.90 -13.59 -3.37
N LEU A 347 1.92 -13.17 -2.10
CA LEU A 347 0.73 -12.82 -1.35
C LEU A 347 -0.01 -11.62 -1.96
N VAL A 348 0.70 -10.52 -2.27
CA VAL A 348 0.05 -9.32 -2.85
C VAL A 348 -0.45 -9.54 -4.27
N LEU A 349 -0.03 -10.60 -4.95
CA LEU A 349 -0.54 -10.99 -6.28
C LEU A 349 -1.56 -12.14 -6.20
N GLY A 350 -2.10 -12.41 -5.00
CA GLY A 350 -3.12 -13.45 -4.78
C GLY A 350 -2.62 -14.87 -5.03
N ARG A 351 -1.31 -15.08 -5.00
CA ARG A 351 -0.70 -16.41 -5.10
C ARG A 351 -0.47 -16.95 -3.70
N ARG A 352 -0.66 -18.26 -3.54
CA ARG A 352 -0.44 -18.91 -2.25
C ARG A 352 1.07 -19.03 -1.99
N PRO A 353 1.60 -18.36 -0.96
CA PRO A 353 3.00 -18.54 -0.62
C PRO A 353 3.27 -19.93 -0.03
N GLU A 354 4.43 -20.49 -0.33
CA GLU A 354 4.86 -21.79 0.22
C GLU A 354 5.39 -21.67 1.66
N SER A 355 5.90 -20.50 2.03
CA SER A 355 6.41 -20.20 3.36
C SER A 355 5.35 -19.60 4.27
N SER A 356 5.59 -19.63 5.59
CA SER A 356 4.78 -18.90 6.57
C SER A 356 5.15 -17.42 6.56
N LEU A 357 4.20 -16.54 6.92
CA LEU A 357 4.46 -15.11 7.08
C LEU A 357 5.58 -14.89 8.13
N GLU A 358 6.52 -13.99 7.87
CA GLU A 358 7.67 -13.69 8.75
C GLU A 358 7.61 -12.27 9.35
N ARG A 359 8.58 -11.94 10.22
CA ARG A 359 8.53 -10.78 11.14
C ARG A 359 8.61 -9.40 10.48
N ARG A 360 9.08 -9.33 9.24
CA ARG A 360 9.57 -8.08 8.63
C ARG A 360 8.62 -7.43 7.63
N LEU A 361 7.41 -7.97 7.51
CA LEU A 361 6.47 -7.58 6.49
C LEU A 361 5.26 -6.89 7.11
N LEU A 362 5.14 -5.60 6.81
CA LEU A 362 3.90 -4.87 7.03
C LEU A 362 3.03 -5.04 5.79
N PHE A 363 1.76 -5.39 5.98
CA PHE A 363 0.79 -5.54 4.91
C PHE A 363 -0.49 -4.75 5.20
N TYR A 364 -0.99 -4.07 4.18
CA TYR A 364 -2.41 -3.76 4.00
C TYR A 364 -2.95 -4.68 2.93
N LEU A 365 -3.86 -5.56 3.34
CA LEU A 365 -4.44 -6.55 2.45
C LEU A 365 -5.95 -6.59 2.62
N GLN A 366 -6.63 -6.86 1.51
CA GLN A 366 -8.03 -7.22 1.55
C GLN A 366 -8.16 -8.65 2.08
N PRO A 367 -9.15 -8.95 2.93
CA PRO A 367 -9.34 -10.30 3.47
C PRO A 367 -9.46 -11.39 2.38
N ASP A 368 -10.05 -11.06 1.22
CA ASP A 368 -10.19 -11.96 0.08
C ASP A 368 -8.85 -12.48 -0.47
N LEU A 369 -7.77 -11.73 -0.31
CA LEU A 369 -6.43 -12.15 -0.75
C LEU A 369 -5.78 -13.16 0.20
N VAL A 370 -6.32 -13.32 1.41
CA VAL A 370 -5.76 -14.14 2.48
C VAL A 370 -6.62 -15.36 2.76
N SER A 371 -7.93 -15.29 2.52
CA SER A 371 -8.84 -16.41 2.74
C SER A 371 -8.51 -17.59 1.82
N VAL A 372 -8.20 -18.74 2.43
CA VAL A 372 -7.75 -19.98 1.76
C VAL A 372 -8.93 -20.82 1.23
N ASP A 373 -10.17 -20.38 1.45
CA ASP A 373 -11.35 -21.10 0.98
C ASP A 373 -11.51 -20.95 -0.55
N GLU A 374 -10.97 -21.91 -1.30
CA GLU A 374 -11.14 -22.02 -2.75
C GLU A 374 -12.62 -21.95 -3.17
N GLU A 375 -13.55 -22.50 -2.36
CA GLU A 375 -15.00 -22.44 -2.61
C GLU A 375 -15.60 -21.03 -2.46
N ARG A 376 -14.98 -20.14 -1.68
CA ARG A 376 -15.42 -18.73 -1.55
C ARG A 376 -14.85 -17.84 -2.64
N ALA A 377 -13.69 -18.16 -3.20
CA ALA A 377 -13.07 -17.39 -4.28
C ALA A 377 -13.88 -17.44 -5.60
N GLU A 378 -14.66 -18.50 -5.84
CA GLU A 378 -15.56 -18.62 -7.00
C GLU A 378 -16.89 -17.87 -6.82
N HIS A 379 -17.25 -17.46 -5.60
CA HIS A 379 -18.34 -16.53 -5.41
C HIS A 379 -17.85 -15.15 -5.84
N THR A 380 -18.03 -14.87 -7.14
CA THR A 380 -17.94 -13.53 -7.72
C THR A 380 -18.49 -12.55 -6.69
N ILE A 381 -17.68 -11.57 -6.31
CA ILE A 381 -18.03 -10.51 -5.37
C ILE A 381 -19.29 -9.85 -5.91
N ASP A 382 -20.44 -10.32 -5.45
CA ASP A 382 -21.68 -9.61 -5.60
C ASP A 382 -21.63 -8.52 -4.53
N TYR A 383 -21.16 -7.34 -4.93
CA TYR A 383 -21.20 -6.13 -4.11
C TYR A 383 -22.61 -5.89 -3.54
N GLY A 384 -23.63 -6.47 -4.17
CA GLY A 384 -25.00 -6.54 -3.70
C GLY A 384 -25.16 -7.06 -2.28
N VAL A 385 -24.55 -8.19 -1.90
CA VAL A 385 -24.93 -8.89 -0.66
C VAL A 385 -24.35 -8.22 0.61
N ALA A 386 -23.18 -7.60 0.52
CA ALA A 386 -22.61 -6.85 1.66
C ALA A 386 -23.36 -5.54 1.93
N LEU A 387 -23.85 -4.89 0.86
CA LEU A 387 -24.73 -3.72 0.93
C LEU A 387 -26.17 -4.10 1.32
N GLN A 388 -26.60 -5.35 1.11
CA GLN A 388 -27.93 -5.85 1.53
C GLN A 388 -28.09 -5.96 3.05
N SER A 389 -27.03 -6.26 3.81
CA SER A 389 -27.12 -6.31 5.28
C SER A 389 -27.21 -4.92 5.95
N VAL A 390 -26.87 -3.87 5.19
CA VAL A 390 -27.08 -2.45 5.54
C VAL A 390 -28.06 -1.82 4.53
N ALA A 391 -29.23 -2.45 4.37
CA ALA A 391 -30.42 -1.94 3.68
C ALA A 391 -30.13 -0.95 2.54
N ALA A 392 -29.61 -1.45 1.41
CA ALA A 392 -29.33 -0.68 0.21
C ALA A 392 -29.96 -1.32 -1.04
N THR A 393 -31.29 -1.43 -1.07
CA THR A 393 -32.03 -1.87 -2.26
C THR A 393 -32.00 -0.86 -3.42
N ASP A 394 -31.59 0.40 -3.18
CA ASP A 394 -31.66 1.48 -4.18
C ASP A 394 -30.38 1.66 -5.02
N VAL A 395 -29.19 1.36 -4.47
CA VAL A 395 -27.91 1.55 -5.17
C VAL A 395 -27.69 0.42 -6.19
N GLU A 396 -28.08 -0.79 -5.82
CA GLU A 396 -27.90 -2.02 -6.60
C GLU A 396 -28.76 -2.04 -7.88
N SER A 397 -29.97 -1.46 -7.84
CA SER A 397 -30.82 -1.38 -9.05
C SER A 397 -30.28 -0.42 -10.11
N LYS A 398 -29.45 0.57 -9.70
CA LYS A 398 -28.91 1.58 -10.61
C LYS A 398 -27.58 1.18 -11.25
N PHE A 399 -26.80 0.33 -10.58
CA PHE A 399 -25.48 -0.10 -11.03
C PHE A 399 -25.39 -1.63 -11.05
N GLN A 400 -26.11 -2.28 -11.98
CA GLN A 400 -25.74 -3.63 -12.37
C GLN A 400 -24.38 -3.55 -13.05
N SER A 401 -23.32 -4.00 -12.37
CA SER A 401 -22.00 -4.08 -12.99
C SER A 401 -22.07 -5.07 -14.13
N VAL A 402 -22.09 -4.54 -15.35
CA VAL A 402 -21.72 -5.31 -16.53
C VAL A 402 -20.20 -5.39 -16.47
N THR A 403 -19.66 -6.28 -15.65
CA THR A 403 -18.26 -6.72 -15.81
C THR A 403 -18.28 -7.81 -16.86
N PRO A 404 -17.99 -7.50 -18.13
CA PRO A 404 -17.91 -8.55 -19.14
C PRO A 404 -16.82 -9.55 -18.73
N GLU A 405 -17.08 -10.85 -18.87
CA GLU A 405 -16.09 -11.93 -18.69
C GLU A 405 -14.99 -11.91 -19.77
N VAL A 406 -14.59 -10.72 -20.25
CA VAL A 406 -13.46 -10.58 -21.16
C VAL A 406 -12.18 -10.77 -20.36
N SER A 407 -11.33 -11.68 -20.82
CA SER A 407 -10.01 -11.92 -20.25
C SER A 407 -9.23 -10.60 -20.19
N GLU A 408 -8.86 -10.14 -18.99
CA GLU A 408 -8.07 -8.91 -18.79
C GLU A 408 -6.79 -8.86 -19.64
N ALA A 409 -6.23 -10.02 -19.99
CA ALA A 409 -5.05 -10.14 -20.83
C ALA A 409 -5.22 -9.57 -22.25
N GLU A 410 -6.46 -9.31 -22.70
CA GLU A 410 -6.76 -8.78 -24.03
C GLU A 410 -7.15 -7.29 -24.03
N LEU A 411 -7.29 -6.69 -22.85
CA LEU A 411 -7.68 -5.28 -22.73
C LEU A 411 -6.48 -4.36 -23.05
N PRO A 412 -6.67 -3.29 -23.83
CA PRO A 412 -5.65 -2.26 -23.97
C PRO A 412 -5.28 -1.66 -22.60
N PRO A 413 -4.01 -1.23 -22.38
CA PRO A 413 -3.56 -0.70 -21.09
C PRO A 413 -4.45 0.40 -20.52
N TRP A 414 -4.94 1.31 -21.37
CA TRP A 414 -5.84 2.39 -20.96
C TRP A 414 -7.17 1.87 -20.39
N ALA A 415 -7.71 0.76 -20.90
CA ALA A 415 -8.97 0.20 -20.43
C ALA A 415 -8.83 -0.37 -19.01
N THR A 416 -7.69 -1.01 -18.72
CA THR A 416 -7.35 -1.47 -17.38
C THR A 416 -7.19 -0.32 -16.39
N VAL A 417 -6.55 0.78 -16.79
CA VAL A 417 -6.45 2.01 -15.98
C VAL A 417 -7.84 2.61 -15.73
N MET A 418 -8.69 2.64 -16.75
CA MET A 418 -10.06 3.14 -16.65
C MET A 418 -10.93 2.27 -15.74
N ALA A 419 -10.83 0.94 -15.83
CA ALA A 419 -11.53 0.02 -14.93
C ALA A 419 -11.11 0.29 -13.47
N ARG A 420 -9.81 0.30 -13.19
CA ARG A 420 -9.27 0.63 -11.86
C ARG A 420 -9.74 2.00 -11.35
N TYR A 421 -9.86 3.01 -12.22
CA TYR A 421 -10.37 4.34 -11.87
C TYR A 421 -11.86 4.33 -11.53
N VAL A 422 -12.68 3.62 -12.32
CA VAL A 422 -14.12 3.45 -12.06
C VAL A 422 -14.34 2.81 -10.69
N ASP A 423 -13.59 1.74 -10.41
CA ASP A 423 -13.65 0.99 -9.16
C ASP A 423 -13.31 1.87 -7.94
N GLU A 424 -12.23 2.66 -8.04
CA GLU A 424 -11.89 3.65 -7.02
C GLU A 424 -13.02 4.67 -6.79
N LYS A 425 -13.59 5.20 -7.87
CA LYS A 425 -14.67 6.19 -7.77
C LYS A 425 -15.96 5.61 -7.22
N ARG A 426 -16.25 4.33 -7.44
CA ARG A 426 -17.36 3.63 -6.80
C ARG A 426 -17.15 3.51 -5.29
N SER A 427 -15.91 3.25 -4.84
CA SER A 427 -15.58 3.26 -3.41
C SER A 427 -15.74 4.66 -2.80
N ASP A 428 -15.27 5.71 -3.46
CA ASP A 428 -15.47 7.11 -3.02
C ASP A 428 -16.97 7.43 -2.91
N LEU A 429 -17.76 7.02 -3.90
CA LEU A 429 -19.20 7.22 -3.93
C LEU A 429 -19.89 6.50 -2.76
N ALA A 430 -19.51 5.26 -2.45
CA ALA A 430 -20.05 4.52 -1.31
C ALA A 430 -19.77 5.23 0.03
N ALA A 431 -18.59 5.84 0.17
CA ALA A 431 -18.26 6.65 1.33
C ALA A 431 -19.13 7.92 1.44
N LEU A 432 -19.34 8.63 0.32
CA LEU A 432 -20.20 9.82 0.27
C LEU A 432 -21.67 9.49 0.55
N MET A 433 -22.18 8.38 0.01
CA MET A 433 -23.54 7.90 0.31
C MET A 433 -23.73 7.59 1.79
N THR A 434 -22.69 7.06 2.46
CA THR A 434 -22.71 6.83 3.90
C THR A 434 -22.84 8.15 4.67
N GLN A 435 -22.10 9.18 4.26
CA GLN A 435 -22.21 10.53 4.84
C GLN A 435 -23.58 11.17 4.57
N GLN A 436 -24.12 11.00 3.35
CA GLN A 436 -25.45 11.51 2.98
C GLN A 436 -26.53 10.92 3.89
N ARG A 437 -26.47 9.60 4.14
CA ARG A 437 -27.40 8.90 5.05
C ARG A 437 -27.27 9.36 6.50
N ALA A 438 -26.04 9.66 6.94
CA ALA A 438 -25.80 10.24 8.25
C ALA A 438 -26.28 11.71 8.37
N GLY A 439 -26.72 12.32 7.26
CA GLY A 439 -27.12 13.73 7.21
C GLY A 439 -25.93 14.69 7.37
N THR A 440 -24.71 14.22 7.15
CA THR A 440 -23.48 15.02 7.31
C THR A 440 -22.94 15.55 5.99
N LEU A 441 -23.50 15.13 4.85
CA LEU A 441 -23.10 15.61 3.52
C LEU A 441 -23.78 16.94 3.19
N ASP A 442 -22.98 17.94 2.84
CA ASP A 442 -23.47 19.27 2.42
C ASP A 442 -23.96 19.28 0.96
N GLN A 443 -24.45 20.43 0.50
CA GLN A 443 -24.97 20.58 -0.87
C GLN A 443 -23.88 20.39 -1.95
N GLU A 444 -22.64 20.79 -1.65
CA GLU A 444 -21.51 20.62 -2.58
C GLU A 444 -21.16 19.14 -2.72
N GLY A 445 -21.12 18.40 -1.62
CA GLY A 445 -20.94 16.95 -1.61
C GLY A 445 -22.06 16.21 -2.36
N GLN A 446 -23.31 16.66 -2.23
CA GLN A 446 -24.44 16.09 -3.00
C GLN A 446 -24.28 16.30 -4.50
N ALA A 447 -23.96 17.53 -4.94
CA ALA A 447 -23.75 17.84 -6.35
C ALA A 447 -22.53 17.08 -6.94
N TYR A 448 -21.46 16.95 -6.16
CA TYR A 448 -20.30 16.14 -6.53
C TYR A 448 -20.68 14.66 -6.68
N MET A 449 -21.45 14.10 -5.74
CA MET A 449 -21.94 12.72 -5.79
C MET A 449 -22.75 12.45 -7.06
N GLU A 450 -23.69 13.32 -7.42
CA GLU A 450 -24.49 13.21 -8.65
C GLU A 450 -23.61 13.26 -9.91
N GLY A 451 -22.63 14.17 -9.95
CA GLY A 451 -21.68 14.28 -11.07
C GLY A 451 -20.79 13.04 -11.22
N VAL A 452 -20.34 12.44 -10.11
CA VAL A 452 -19.58 11.19 -10.12
C VAL A 452 -20.43 10.02 -10.61
N GLU A 453 -21.68 9.90 -10.17
CA GLU A 453 -22.61 8.86 -10.65
C GLU A 453 -22.81 8.92 -12.17
N GLU A 454 -23.05 10.11 -12.72
CA GLU A 454 -23.23 10.30 -14.17
C GLU A 454 -21.96 9.98 -14.94
N ALA A 455 -20.80 10.43 -14.45
CA ALA A 455 -19.51 10.14 -15.06
C ALA A 455 -19.21 8.63 -15.06
N LEU A 456 -19.43 7.93 -13.94
CA LEU A 456 -19.20 6.48 -13.84
C LEU A 456 -20.04 5.70 -14.83
N LYS A 457 -21.33 6.05 -14.96
CA LYS A 457 -22.22 5.45 -15.95
C LYS A 457 -21.69 5.64 -17.38
N HIS A 458 -21.19 6.83 -17.70
CA HIS A 458 -20.62 7.09 -19.03
C HIS A 458 -19.35 6.26 -19.27
N LEU A 459 -18.50 6.08 -18.26
CA LEU A 459 -17.29 5.28 -18.36
C LEU A 459 -17.60 3.79 -18.55
N ASP A 460 -18.57 3.26 -17.81
CA ASP A 460 -19.07 1.89 -17.98
C ASP A 460 -19.58 1.67 -19.42
N ASP A 461 -20.34 2.61 -19.97
CA ASP A 461 -20.82 2.55 -21.36
C ASP A 461 -19.67 2.57 -22.40
N VAL A 462 -18.57 3.28 -22.12
CA VAL A 462 -17.39 3.30 -22.98
C VAL A 462 -16.63 1.96 -22.90
N LEU A 463 -16.42 1.44 -21.69
CA LEU A 463 -15.77 0.15 -21.47
C LEU A 463 -16.55 -0.98 -22.13
N ALA A 464 -17.87 -1.03 -21.96
CA ALA A 464 -18.75 -2.05 -22.54
C ALA A 464 -18.73 -2.05 -24.08
N ARG A 465 -18.62 -0.88 -24.72
CA ARG A 465 -18.51 -0.79 -26.19
C ARG A 465 -17.20 -1.37 -26.70
N HIS A 466 -16.09 -1.11 -26.02
CA HIS A 466 -14.77 -1.59 -26.42
C HIS A 466 -14.55 -3.08 -26.17
N THR A 467 -15.25 -3.67 -25.22
CA THR A 467 -15.22 -5.11 -24.94
C THR A 467 -16.09 -5.89 -25.94
N THR A 468 -17.25 -5.36 -26.33
CA THR A 468 -18.19 -6.03 -27.25
C THR A 468 -17.70 -6.08 -28.70
N ASP A 469 -16.97 -5.07 -29.18
CA ASP A 469 -16.47 -5.02 -30.57
C ASP A 469 -15.34 -6.04 -30.87
N ARG A 470 -14.86 -6.79 -29.86
CA ARG A 470 -13.77 -7.77 -29.99
C ARG A 470 -14.19 -9.23 -29.86
N SER A 471 -15.42 -9.49 -29.39
CA SER A 471 -16.04 -10.84 -29.36
C SER A 471 -16.74 -11.15 -30.68
#